data_AF-A0A3N5YKC5-F1
#
_entry.id   AF-A0A3N5YKC5-F1
#
_cell.length_a   1.000
_cell.length_b   1.000
_cell.length_c   1.000
_cell.angle_alpha   90.00
_cell.angle_beta   90.00
_cell.angle_gamma   90.00
#
_symmetry.space_group_name_H-M   'P 1'
#
loop_
_entity.id
_entity.type
_entity.pdbx_description
1 polymer ?
#
loop_
_entity_poly.entity_id
_entity_poly.type
_entity_poly.pdbx_seq_one_letter_code
_entity_poly.pdbx_strand_id
1 'polypeptide(L)'
;MKIDRRSFLAFVIGGAAGTTLSPLPWKLTDDLSIWTQNWPWTPVPPRGERTFVTSTCTLCPGGCGIRVSKVDDRVIKVEGLKGHP
;
A
#
# COMPACT_ATOMS: atom_id res chain seq x y z
N MET A 1 -5.46 -3.26 46.02
CA MET A 1 -4.41 -2.26 45.76
C MET A 1 -5.06 -0.88 45.68
N LYS A 2 -4.74 0.03 46.61
CA LYS A 2 -5.19 1.42 46.51
C LYS A 2 -4.20 2.14 45.59
N ILE A 3 -4.66 2.68 44.46
CA ILE A 3 -3.79 3.42 43.54
C ILE A 3 -3.59 4.82 44.14
N ASP A 4 -2.44 5.03 44.76
CA ASP A 4 -2.02 6.36 45.19
C ASP A 4 -1.45 7.16 44.03
N ARG A 5 -1.49 8.50 44.13
CA ARG A 5 -0.94 9.42 43.11
C ARG A 5 0.47 9.05 42.67
N ARG A 6 1.34 8.66 43.60
CA ARG A 6 2.73 8.26 43.29
C ARG A 6 2.78 6.99 42.45
N SER A 7 1.96 6.00 42.79
CA SER A 7 1.87 4.74 42.04
C SER A 7 1.32 4.97 40.63
N PHE A 8 0.32 5.86 40.49
CA PHE A 8 -0.18 6.27 39.17
C PHE A 8 0.89 6.95 38.32
N LEU A 9 1.64 7.91 38.89
CA LEU A 9 2.72 8.60 38.18
C LEU A 9 3.85 7.66 37.78
N ALA A 10 4.27 6.76 38.68
CA ALA A 10 5.29 5.76 38.38
C ALA A 10 4.86 4.81 37.25
N PHE A 11 3.59 4.41 37.24
CA PHE A 11 3.03 3.58 36.16
C PHE A 11 2.99 4.32 34.83
N VAL A 12 2.52 5.56 34.79
CA VAL A 12 2.44 6.35 33.53
C VAL A 12 3.83 6.64 32.97
N ILE A 13 4.79 7.06 33.80
CA ILE A 13 6.16 7.33 33.37
C ILE A 13 6.84 6.03 32.92
N GLY A 14 6.70 4.95 33.70
CA GLY A 14 7.24 3.64 33.34
C GLY A 14 6.63 3.10 32.05
N GLY A 15 5.33 3.28 31.83
CA GLY A 15 4.64 2.91 30.60
C GLY A 15 5.08 3.74 29.40
N ALA A 16 5.26 5.05 29.57
CA ALA A 16 5.77 5.94 28.52
C ALA A 16 7.21 5.57 28.13
N ALA A 17 8.09 5.41 29.12
CA ALA A 17 9.48 5.01 28.88
C ALA A 17 9.59 3.59 28.29
N GLY A 18 8.80 2.65 28.78
CA GLY A 18 8.73 1.30 28.24
C GLY A 18 8.24 1.28 26.80
N THR A 19 7.23 2.10 26.48
CA THR A 19 6.72 2.22 25.12
C THR A 19 7.77 2.81 24.18
N THR A 20 8.43 3.92 24.56
CA THR A 20 9.44 4.56 23.70
C THR A 20 10.71 3.74 23.52
N LEU A 21 11.14 3.00 24.54
CA LEU A 21 12.33 2.15 24.49
C LEU A 21 12.04 0.75 23.92
N SER A 22 10.78 0.42 23.67
CA SER A 22 10.40 -0.83 23.00
C SER A 22 10.22 -0.63 21.50
N PRO A 23 10.24 -1.72 20.70
CA PRO A 23 9.85 -1.66 19.29
C PRO A 23 8.36 -1.34 19.05
N LEU A 24 7.54 -1.23 20.10
CA LEU A 24 6.08 -1.14 20.00
C LEU A 24 5.59 0.06 19.17
N PRO A 25 6.09 1.30 19.33
CA PRO A 25 5.62 2.43 18.53
C PRO A 25 5.91 2.22 17.04
N TRP A 26 7.11 1.71 16.72
CA TRP A 26 7.54 1.48 15.35
C TRP A 26 6.72 0.38 14.69
N LYS A 27 6.50 -0.74 15.40
CA LYS A 27 5.69 -1.83 14.87
C LYS A 27 4.23 -1.46 14.73
N LEU A 28 3.69 -0.68 15.67
CA LEU A 28 2.34 -0.14 15.58
C LEU A 28 2.19 0.78 14.36
N THR A 29 3.14 1.67 14.09
CA THR A 29 3.11 2.53 12.90
C THR A 29 3.19 1.70 11.60
N ASP A 30 4.05 0.68 11.57
CA ASP A 30 4.15 -0.26 10.43
C ASP A 30 2.83 -0.98 10.17
N ASP A 31 2.22 -1.56 11.22
CA ASP A 31 0.94 -2.28 11.11
C ASP A 31 -0.21 -1.36 10.70
N LEU A 32 -0.25 -0.13 11.23
CA LEU A 32 -1.21 0.88 10.80
C LEU A 32 -1.03 1.24 9.32
N SER A 33 0.22 1.34 8.84
CA SER A 33 0.50 1.63 7.44
C SER A 33 0.09 0.50 6.49
N ILE A 34 0.28 -0.76 6.90
CA ILE A 34 -0.15 -1.94 6.14
C ILE A 34 -1.67 -2.00 6.10
N TRP A 35 -2.32 -1.84 7.26
CA TRP A 35 -3.77 -1.91 7.37
C TRP A 35 -4.48 -0.85 6.53
N THR A 36 -4.00 0.40 6.59
CA THR A 36 -4.58 1.51 5.82
C THR A 36 -4.44 1.34 4.30
N GLN A 37 -3.45 0.57 3.82
CA GLN A 37 -3.21 0.34 2.39
C GLN A 37 -3.84 -0.97 1.87
N ASN A 38 -4.08 -1.95 2.74
CA ASN A 38 -4.45 -3.30 2.36
C ASN A 38 -5.90 -3.67 2.73
N TRP A 39 -6.84 -2.76 2.45
CA TRP A 39 -8.26 -3.02 2.63
C TRP A 39 -8.75 -4.17 1.74
N PRO A 40 -9.80 -4.92 2.13
CA PRO A 40 -10.31 -6.05 1.34
C PRO A 40 -10.73 -5.72 -0.10
N TRP A 41 -11.01 -4.44 -0.39
CA TRP A 41 -11.40 -3.95 -1.72
C TRP A 41 -10.23 -3.36 -2.53
N THR A 42 -9.01 -3.31 -1.98
CA THR A 42 -7.84 -2.83 -2.72
C THR A 42 -7.49 -3.86 -3.81
N PRO A 43 -7.47 -3.47 -5.10
CA PRO A 43 -7.18 -4.40 -6.18
C PRO A 43 -5.70 -4.81 -6.15
N VAL A 44 -5.44 -6.08 -5.77
CA VAL A 44 -4.10 -6.66 -5.82
C VAL A 44 -3.89 -7.29 -7.20
N PRO A 45 -2.92 -6.82 -8.01
CA PRO A 45 -2.64 -7.45 -9.30
C PRO A 45 -2.08 -8.85 -9.09
N PRO A 46 -2.39 -9.81 -10.00
CA PRO A 46 -1.82 -11.14 -9.93
C PRO A 46 -0.29 -11.09 -10.02
N ARG A 47 0.37 -12.05 -9.37
CA ARG A 47 1.82 -12.23 -9.45
C ARG A 47 2.14 -13.15 -10.61
N GLY A 48 3.15 -12.82 -11.40
CA GLY A 48 3.56 -13.62 -12.56
C GLY A 48 4.47 -12.85 -13.50
N GLU A 49 4.77 -13.48 -14.64
CA GLU A 49 5.55 -12.87 -15.71
C GLU A 49 4.79 -11.69 -16.33
N ARG A 50 5.52 -10.60 -16.60
CA ARG A 50 4.95 -9.42 -17.27
C ARG A 50 5.09 -9.57 -18.77
N THR A 51 3.96 -9.67 -19.47
CA THR A 51 3.90 -9.65 -20.93
C THR A 51 3.45 -8.28 -21.42
N PHE A 52 3.84 -7.93 -22.65
CA PHE A 52 3.52 -6.65 -23.26
C PHE A 52 2.75 -6.85 -24.56
N VAL A 53 1.65 -6.13 -24.72
CA VAL A 53 0.83 -6.16 -25.93
C VAL A 53 0.59 -4.74 -26.41
N THR A 54 0.63 -4.54 -27.72
CA THR A 54 0.30 -3.27 -28.35
C THR A 54 -1.18 -3.25 -28.72
N SER A 55 -1.87 -2.15 -28.41
CA SER A 55 -3.29 -1.95 -28.72
C SER A 55 -3.60 -0.48 -29.00
N THR A 56 -4.86 -0.16 -29.25
CA THR A 56 -5.38 1.20 -29.43
C THR A 56 -6.40 1.54 -28.35
N CYS A 57 -6.37 2.78 -27.86
CA CYS A 57 -7.32 3.27 -26.87
C CYS A 57 -8.66 3.58 -27.52
N THR A 58 -9.73 2.95 -27.03
CA THR A 58 -11.11 3.14 -27.52
C THR A 58 -11.92 4.12 -26.68
N LEU A 59 -11.30 4.84 -25.74
CA LEU A 59 -11.98 5.76 -24.83
C LEU A 59 -12.57 6.97 -25.57
N CYS A 60 -11.91 7.39 -26.66
CA CYS A 60 -12.35 8.49 -27.50
C CYS A 60 -12.08 8.18 -28.98
N PRO A 61 -12.67 8.93 -29.92
CA PRO A 61 -12.44 8.75 -31.36
C PRO A 61 -10.98 8.98 -31.82
N GLY A 62 -10.10 9.45 -30.94
CA GLY A 62 -8.71 9.77 -31.25
C GLY A 62 -7.77 8.56 -31.40
N GLY A 63 -8.15 7.37 -30.93
CA GLY A 63 -7.42 6.13 -31.24
C GLY A 63 -5.94 6.10 -30.84
N CYS A 64 -5.58 6.64 -29.67
CA CYS A 64 -4.19 6.68 -29.21
C CYS A 64 -3.56 5.28 -29.13
N GLY A 65 -2.35 5.12 -29.65
CA GLY A 65 -1.59 3.88 -29.54
C GLY A 65 -1.10 3.66 -28.12
N ILE A 66 -1.35 2.48 -27.59
CA ILE A 66 -1.02 2.11 -26.21
C ILE A 66 -0.20 0.83 -26.14
N ARG A 67 0.76 0.81 -25.23
CA ARG A 67 1.47 -0.38 -24.78
C ARG A 67 0.88 -0.83 -23.45
N VAL A 68 0.32 -2.02 -23.45
CA VAL A 68 -0.37 -2.62 -22.31
C VAL A 68 0.53 -3.66 -21.66
N SER A 69 0.82 -3.49 -20.38
CA SER A 69 1.48 -4.52 -19.58
C SER A 69 0.42 -5.42 -18.95
N LYS A 70 0.56 -6.73 -19.11
CA LYS A 70 -0.31 -7.75 -18.53
C LYS A 70 0.46 -8.68 -17.61
N VAL A 71 -0.24 -9.25 -16.64
CA VAL A 71 0.15 -10.48 -15.96
C VAL A 71 -1.00 -11.46 -16.17
N ASP A 72 -0.71 -12.61 -16.77
CA ASP A 72 -1.71 -13.53 -17.32
C ASP A 72 -2.72 -12.75 -18.21
N ASP A 73 -4.00 -12.76 -17.84
CA ASP A 73 -5.06 -12.03 -18.52
C ASP A 73 -5.39 -10.66 -17.93
N ARG A 74 -4.76 -10.27 -16.82
CA ARG A 74 -5.04 -8.99 -16.15
C ARG A 74 -4.13 -7.88 -16.66
N VAL A 75 -4.73 -6.79 -17.12
CA VAL A 75 -4.03 -5.53 -17.40
C VAL A 75 -3.57 -4.88 -16.10
N ILE A 76 -2.29 -4.53 -16.02
CA ILE A 76 -1.67 -3.90 -14.84
C ILE A 76 -1.18 -2.46 -15.09
N LYS A 77 -0.86 -2.12 -16.35
CA LYS A 77 -0.38 -0.78 -16.73
C LYS A 77 -0.66 -0.50 -18.19
N VAL A 78 -1.01 0.75 -18.50
CA VAL A 78 -1.15 1.26 -19.86
C VAL A 78 -0.19 2.43 -20.02
N GLU A 79 0.59 2.43 -21.09
CA GLU A 79 1.53 3.48 -21.45
C GLU A 79 1.34 3.89 -22.91
N GLY A 80 1.81 5.08 -23.30
CA GLY A 80 1.80 5.50 -24.69
C GLY A 80 2.74 4.66 -25.56
N LEU A 81 2.31 4.31 -26.76
CA LEU A 81 3.15 3.62 -27.74
C LEU A 81 4.04 4.65 -28.46
N LYS A 82 5.36 4.51 -28.33
CA LYS A 82 6.31 5.38 -29.05
C LYS A 82 6.22 5.10 -30.56
N GLY A 83 6.02 6.15 -31.35
CA GLY A 83 5.93 6.06 -32.81
C GLY A 83 4.52 5.81 -33.36
N HIS A 84 3.50 5.80 -32.51
CA HIS A 84 2.11 5.90 -32.97
C HIS A 84 1.80 7.36 -33.38
N PRO A 85 1.12 7.59 -34.51
CA PRO A 85 0.78 8.93 -35.00
C PRO A 85 -0.16 9.70 -34.06
#